data_AF-A0A6D0INA1-F1
#
_entry.id   AF-A0A6D0INA1-F1
#
_cell.length_a   1.000
_cell.length_b   1.000
_cell.length_c   1.000
_cell.angle_alpha   90.00
_cell.angle_beta   90.00
_cell.angle_gamma   90.00
#
_symmetry.space_group_name_H-M   'P 1'
#
loop_
_entity.id
_entity.type
_entity.pdbx_description
1 polymer ?
#
loop_
_entity_poly.entity_id
_entity_poly.type
_entity_poly.pdbx_seq_one_letter_code
_entity_poly.pdbx_strand_id
1 'polypeptide(L)'
;TLATTGHPEALGSALTHKWITTDFAEALLEFITPVDGDIEHMLTFMRDLHRYTARNMGDERMWPLSMPCYIAEGQDIELAQYGTSNTGRFKTLYREGLKNRYGALMQTISGVHYNFSLPMAFWQAKCGDISGADGKEKISAGYFRVIRNYYRFGWVIPYLFGASPAICSSFLQGKPT
;
A
#
# COMPACT_ATOMS: atom_id res chain seq x y z
N THR A 1 11.77 -17.93 -0.31
CA THR A 1 10.97 -17.98 -1.56
C THR A 1 9.64 -17.32 -1.30
N LEU A 2 8.93 -16.90 -2.34
CA LEU A 2 7.58 -16.35 -2.19
C LEU A 2 6.62 -17.48 -1.74
N ALA A 3 5.76 -17.19 -0.77
CA ALA A 3 4.68 -18.07 -0.37
C ALA A 3 3.74 -18.35 -1.54
N THR A 4 3.23 -19.58 -1.62
CA THR A 4 2.25 -20.02 -2.63
C THR A 4 0.96 -20.53 -2.00
N THR A 5 0.79 -20.31 -0.69
CA THR A 5 -0.51 -20.53 -0.04
C THR A 5 -1.43 -19.35 -0.34
N GLY A 6 -2.73 -19.59 -0.24
CA GLY A 6 -3.71 -18.50 -0.31
C GLY A 6 -3.62 -17.55 0.89
N HIS A 7 -4.41 -16.47 0.85
CA HIS A 7 -4.57 -15.55 1.96
C HIS A 7 -4.94 -16.31 3.25
N PRO A 8 -4.23 -16.09 4.38
CA PRO A 8 -4.44 -16.89 5.58
C PRO A 8 -5.90 -16.84 6.07
N GLU A 9 -6.51 -18.01 6.27
CA GLU A 9 -7.96 -18.12 6.57
C GLU A 9 -8.39 -17.30 7.79
N ALA A 10 -7.52 -17.18 8.80
CA ALA A 10 -7.76 -16.42 10.03
C ALA A 10 -7.91 -14.90 9.81
N LEU A 11 -7.51 -14.39 8.64
CA LEU A 11 -7.67 -12.99 8.23
C LEU A 11 -9.00 -12.76 7.50
N GLY A 12 -9.72 -13.82 7.16
CA GLY A 12 -11.03 -13.76 6.54
C GLY A 12 -10.98 -13.30 5.08
N SER A 13 -11.96 -12.48 4.68
CA SER A 13 -12.09 -12.06 3.29
C SER A 13 -11.31 -10.79 3.02
N ALA A 14 -10.22 -10.89 2.24
CA ALA A 14 -9.46 -9.73 1.78
C ALA A 14 -10.33 -8.70 1.03
N LEU A 15 -11.44 -9.11 0.40
CA LEU A 15 -12.34 -8.21 -0.32
C LEU A 15 -13.04 -7.20 0.60
N THR A 16 -13.36 -7.60 1.84
CA THR A 16 -14.26 -6.83 2.72
C THR A 16 -13.69 -6.58 4.11
N HIS A 17 -12.56 -7.19 4.46
CA HIS A 17 -11.92 -7.00 5.75
C HIS A 17 -11.41 -5.55 5.91
N LYS A 18 -11.67 -4.95 7.06
CA LYS A 18 -11.51 -3.49 7.26
C LYS A 18 -10.07 -3.02 7.38
N TRP A 19 -9.17 -3.90 7.81
CA TRP A 19 -7.82 -3.52 8.26
C TRP A 19 -6.68 -4.33 7.64
N ILE A 20 -7.01 -5.45 7.01
CA ILE A 20 -6.05 -6.42 6.47
C ILE A 20 -6.63 -6.87 5.15
N THR A 21 -5.89 -6.72 4.07
CA THR A 21 -6.30 -7.11 2.71
C THR A 21 -5.05 -7.54 1.94
N THR A 22 -5.19 -7.71 0.63
CA THR A 22 -4.12 -8.02 -0.30
C THR A 22 -3.99 -6.90 -1.33
N ASP A 23 -2.77 -6.56 -1.72
CA ASP A 23 -2.53 -5.66 -2.85
C ASP A 23 -2.55 -6.48 -4.15
N PHE A 24 -1.53 -6.42 -5.01
CA PHE A 24 -1.51 -7.03 -6.33
C PHE A 24 -1.55 -8.56 -6.30
N ALA A 25 -0.70 -9.19 -5.48
CA ALA A 25 -0.55 -10.64 -5.39
C ALA A 25 -1.27 -11.20 -4.17
N GLU A 26 -1.64 -12.48 -4.21
CA GLU A 26 -2.30 -13.17 -3.08
C GLU A 26 -1.41 -13.19 -1.83
N ALA A 27 -0.10 -13.34 -2.02
CA ALA A 27 0.89 -13.30 -0.95
C ALA A 27 1.33 -11.87 -0.54
N LEU A 28 0.78 -10.82 -1.16
CA LEU A 28 1.16 -9.43 -0.89
C LEU A 28 0.15 -8.77 0.06
N LEU A 29 0.34 -9.00 1.36
CA LEU A 29 -0.48 -8.41 2.42
C LEU A 29 -0.41 -6.88 2.44
N GLU A 30 -1.55 -6.26 2.72
CA GLU A 30 -1.67 -4.82 2.97
C GLU A 30 -2.40 -4.58 4.30
N PHE A 31 -1.79 -3.77 5.17
CA PHE A 31 -2.33 -3.39 6.46
C PHE A 31 -2.81 -1.94 6.44
N ILE A 32 -4.05 -1.72 6.87
CA ILE A 32 -4.73 -0.42 6.79
C ILE A 32 -5.24 -0.06 8.19
N THR A 33 -4.70 1.00 8.77
CA THR A 33 -5.23 1.55 10.02
C THR A 33 -6.52 2.34 9.77
N PRO A 34 -7.47 2.37 10.73
CA PRO A 34 -8.52 3.38 10.69
C PRO A 34 -7.90 4.78 10.73
N VAL A 35 -8.69 5.79 10.33
CA VAL A 35 -8.28 7.20 10.51
C VAL A 35 -8.14 7.49 12.00
N ASP A 36 -7.05 8.17 12.37
CA ASP A 36 -6.71 8.44 13.76
C ASP A 36 -6.05 9.81 13.90
N GLY A 37 -6.22 10.42 15.08
CA GLY A 37 -5.56 11.67 15.48
C GLY A 37 -4.35 11.45 16.39
N ASP A 38 -4.12 10.22 16.89
CA ASP A 38 -3.02 9.88 17.78
C ASP A 38 -2.00 8.95 17.09
N ILE A 39 -0.74 9.38 17.07
CA ILE A 39 0.34 8.68 16.36
C ILE A 39 0.69 7.36 17.06
N GLU A 40 0.76 7.34 18.40
CA GLU A 40 1.16 6.16 19.15
C GLU A 40 0.08 5.08 19.09
N HIS A 41 -1.18 5.47 19.18
CA HIS A 41 -2.32 4.58 19.00
C HIS A 41 -2.35 4.00 17.58
N MET A 42 -2.18 4.83 16.54
CA MET A 42 -2.10 4.36 15.15
C MET A 42 -0.97 3.34 14.95
N LEU A 43 0.24 3.61 15.47
CA LEU A 43 1.38 2.69 15.37
C LEU A 43 1.18 1.41 16.18
N THR A 44 0.53 1.50 17.35
CA THR A 44 0.18 0.35 18.18
C THR A 44 -0.83 -0.54 17.46
N PHE A 45 -1.88 0.05 16.88
CA PHE A 45 -2.87 -0.65 16.08
C PHE A 45 -2.22 -1.36 14.89
N MET A 46 -1.37 -0.65 14.14
CA MET A 46 -0.61 -1.24 13.02
C MET A 46 0.22 -2.44 13.51
N ARG A 47 0.88 -2.32 14.66
CA ARG A 47 1.67 -3.41 15.26
C ARG A 47 0.80 -4.59 15.70
N ASP A 48 -0.43 -4.35 16.14
CA ASP A 48 -1.37 -5.40 16.51
C ASP A 48 -1.85 -6.20 15.29
N LEU A 49 -2.08 -5.55 14.15
CA LEU A 49 -2.33 -6.23 12.87
C LEU A 49 -1.15 -7.16 12.51
N HIS A 50 0.08 -6.65 12.59
CA HIS A 50 1.28 -7.45 12.33
C HIS A 50 1.42 -8.63 13.30
N ARG A 51 1.20 -8.40 14.60
CA ARG A 51 1.26 -9.43 15.65
C ARG A 51 0.22 -10.53 15.41
N TYR A 52 -1.01 -10.16 15.06
CA TYR A 52 -2.07 -11.12 14.80
C TYR A 52 -1.76 -11.95 13.56
N THR A 53 -1.39 -11.32 12.45
CA THR A 53 -1.07 -12.03 11.21
C THR A 53 0.13 -12.94 11.35
N ALA A 54 1.22 -12.48 11.97
CA ALA A 54 2.43 -13.29 12.17
C ALA A 54 2.18 -14.58 12.99
N ARG A 55 1.16 -14.60 13.87
CA ARG A 55 0.78 -15.79 14.63
C ARG A 55 -0.15 -16.75 13.88
N ASN A 56 -0.72 -16.31 12.75
CA ASN A 56 -1.76 -17.04 12.02
C ASN A 56 -1.37 -17.36 10.56
N MET A 57 -0.09 -17.23 10.19
CA MET A 57 0.43 -17.54 8.85
C MET A 57 1.34 -18.78 8.82
N GLY A 58 1.23 -19.66 9.82
CA GLY A 58 2.06 -20.86 9.93
C GLY A 58 3.55 -20.54 10.06
N ASP A 59 4.39 -21.21 9.25
CA ASP A 59 5.84 -21.00 9.21
C ASP A 59 6.27 -19.86 8.27
N GLU A 60 5.30 -19.19 7.63
CA GLU A 60 5.57 -18.06 6.76
C GLU A 60 5.98 -16.81 7.55
N ARG A 61 6.60 -15.86 6.84
CA ARG A 61 7.03 -14.59 7.43
C ARG A 61 6.90 -13.43 6.44
N MET A 62 6.72 -12.24 6.99
CA MET A 62 6.65 -11.01 6.20
C MET A 62 8.04 -10.61 5.70
N TRP A 63 8.11 -10.21 4.43
CA TRP A 63 9.33 -9.67 3.84
C TRP A 63 9.60 -8.24 4.37
N PRO A 64 10.77 -7.95 4.94
CA PRO A 64 10.99 -6.70 5.67
C PRO A 64 11.50 -5.53 4.81
N LEU A 65 11.60 -5.68 3.48
CA LEU A 65 12.19 -4.70 2.57
C LEU A 65 11.21 -4.33 1.45
N SER A 66 11.36 -3.13 0.86
CA SER A 66 10.56 -2.72 -0.28
C SER A 66 10.79 -3.58 -1.52
N MET A 67 12.06 -3.84 -1.85
CA MET A 67 12.43 -4.65 -3.00
C MET A 67 12.41 -6.13 -2.61
N PRO A 68 11.70 -6.99 -3.35
CA PRO A 68 11.84 -8.43 -3.16
C PRO A 68 13.24 -8.87 -3.64
N CYS A 69 13.72 -10.00 -3.12
CA CYS A 69 15.00 -10.56 -3.54
C CYS A 69 14.86 -11.33 -4.87
N TYR A 70 15.22 -12.60 -4.88
CA TYR A 70 15.05 -13.47 -6.02
C TYR A 70 13.60 -13.94 -6.12
N ILE A 71 12.93 -13.50 -7.18
CA ILE A 71 11.72 -14.11 -7.74
C ILE A 71 12.17 -14.63 -9.11
N ALA A 72 12.01 -15.94 -9.34
CA ALA A 72 12.52 -16.55 -10.56
C ALA A 72 11.80 -15.99 -11.79
N GLU A 73 12.50 -15.91 -12.91
CA GLU A 73 11.89 -15.56 -14.19
C GLU A 73 10.87 -16.65 -14.55
N GLY A 74 9.61 -16.27 -14.77
CA GLY A 74 8.51 -17.22 -14.97
C GLY A 74 7.92 -17.82 -13.68
N GLN A 75 8.35 -17.40 -12.49
CA GLN A 75 7.65 -17.76 -11.25
C GLN A 75 6.23 -17.19 -11.31
N ASP A 76 5.24 -18.08 -11.26
CA ASP A 76 3.85 -17.67 -11.33
C ASP A 76 3.46 -17.00 -10.01
N ILE A 77 3.43 -15.67 -10.03
CA ILE A 77 2.92 -14.88 -8.92
C ILE A 77 1.40 -14.92 -9.02
N GLU A 78 0.78 -15.64 -8.08
CA GLU A 78 -0.67 -15.70 -7.97
C GLU A 78 -1.23 -14.30 -7.70
N LEU A 79 -2.17 -13.87 -8.55
CA LEU A 79 -2.88 -12.60 -8.36
C LEU A 79 -3.80 -12.70 -7.16
N ALA A 80 -4.04 -11.58 -6.49
CA ALA A 80 -4.97 -11.55 -5.37
C ALA A 80 -6.37 -12.04 -5.76
N GLN A 81 -6.91 -12.96 -4.96
CA GLN A 81 -8.18 -13.64 -5.16
C GLN A 81 -9.27 -13.04 -4.26
N TYR A 82 -10.35 -12.59 -4.88
CA TYR A 82 -11.46 -11.94 -4.16
C TYR A 82 -12.81 -12.68 -4.31
N GLY A 83 -12.75 -13.99 -4.60
CA GLY A 83 -13.91 -14.84 -4.79
C GLY A 83 -14.67 -14.59 -6.09
N THR A 84 -15.92 -15.06 -6.15
CA THR A 84 -16.71 -15.15 -7.40
C THR A 84 -17.68 -14.00 -7.65
N SER A 85 -17.80 -13.04 -6.71
CA SER A 85 -18.63 -11.85 -6.90
C SER A 85 -18.13 -11.00 -8.07
N ASN A 86 -19.01 -10.23 -8.73
CA ASN A 86 -18.60 -9.35 -9.83
C ASN A 86 -17.52 -8.35 -9.40
N THR A 87 -17.64 -7.75 -8.21
CA THR A 87 -16.65 -6.82 -7.67
C THR A 87 -15.31 -7.51 -7.39
N GLY A 88 -15.35 -8.72 -6.82
CA GLY A 88 -14.14 -9.51 -6.56
C GLY A 88 -13.42 -9.89 -7.85
N ARG A 89 -14.14 -10.49 -8.81
CA ARG A 89 -13.62 -10.85 -10.13
C ARG A 89 -13.07 -9.65 -10.88
N PHE A 90 -13.73 -8.50 -10.80
CA PHE A 90 -13.24 -7.25 -11.42
C PHE A 90 -11.91 -6.80 -10.80
N LYS A 91 -11.74 -6.90 -9.47
CA LYS A 91 -10.46 -6.57 -8.80
C LYS A 91 -9.32 -7.51 -9.18
N THR A 92 -9.59 -8.81 -9.35
CA THR A 92 -8.61 -9.78 -9.85
C THR A 92 -8.30 -9.53 -11.33
N LEU A 93 -9.30 -9.26 -12.17
CA LEU A 93 -9.11 -8.92 -13.58
C LEU A 93 -8.30 -7.63 -13.78
N TYR A 94 -8.49 -6.63 -12.91
CA TYR A 94 -7.67 -5.43 -12.90
C TYR A 94 -6.17 -5.77 -12.71
N ARG A 95 -5.85 -6.68 -11.78
CA ARG A 95 -4.48 -7.16 -11.53
C ARG A 95 -3.93 -7.96 -12.69
N GLU A 96 -4.76 -8.76 -13.36
CA GLU A 96 -4.39 -9.43 -14.61
C GLU A 96 -4.02 -8.40 -15.68
N GLY A 97 -4.76 -7.29 -15.78
CA GLY A 97 -4.40 -6.17 -16.64
C GLY A 97 -3.05 -5.53 -16.30
N LEU A 98 -2.74 -5.36 -15.01
CA LEU A 98 -1.43 -4.85 -14.56
C LEU A 98 -0.29 -5.82 -14.87
N LYS A 99 -0.49 -7.12 -14.62
CA LYS A 99 0.46 -8.20 -14.96
C LYS A 99 0.82 -8.15 -16.44
N ASN A 100 -0.17 -8.06 -17.31
CA ASN A 100 0.04 -8.04 -18.76
C ASN A 100 0.70 -6.76 -19.28
N ARG A 101 0.51 -5.61 -18.62
CA ARG A 101 1.06 -4.31 -19.04
C ARG A 101 2.47 -4.06 -18.51
N TYR A 102 2.75 -4.46 -17.28
CA TYR A 102 3.94 -4.04 -16.53
C TYR A 102 4.77 -5.22 -15.99
N GLY A 103 4.27 -6.45 -16.12
CA GLY A 103 4.87 -7.63 -15.51
C GLY A 103 4.51 -7.76 -14.02
N ALA A 104 4.33 -9.00 -13.56
CA ALA A 104 4.01 -9.27 -12.15
C ALA A 104 5.15 -8.90 -11.19
N LEU A 105 6.41 -9.02 -11.63
CA LEU A 105 7.58 -8.77 -10.80
C LEU A 105 7.61 -7.33 -10.25
N MET A 106 7.35 -6.34 -11.10
CA MET A 106 7.31 -4.92 -10.68
C MET A 106 6.24 -4.67 -9.61
N GLN A 107 5.13 -5.41 -9.67
CA GLN A 107 4.00 -5.24 -8.76
C GLN A 107 4.20 -5.92 -7.40
N THR A 108 5.32 -6.62 -7.20
CA THR A 108 5.72 -7.19 -5.89
C THR A 108 6.61 -6.26 -5.08
N ILE A 109 6.93 -5.07 -5.60
CA ILE A 109 7.57 -4.01 -4.82
C ILE A 109 6.57 -3.48 -3.79
N SER A 110 6.96 -3.47 -2.53
CA SER A 110 6.12 -3.01 -1.43
C SER A 110 6.55 -1.62 -0.93
N GLY A 111 5.61 -0.89 -0.33
CA GLY A 111 5.82 0.45 0.20
C GLY A 111 4.86 0.78 1.34
N VAL A 112 5.02 2.00 1.88
CA VAL A 112 4.15 2.54 2.94
C VAL A 112 3.47 3.78 2.42
N HIS A 113 2.14 3.85 2.56
CA HIS A 113 1.37 5.04 2.25
C HIS A 113 1.03 5.81 3.53
N TYR A 114 1.41 7.08 3.60
CA TYR A 114 1.05 7.98 4.70
C TYR A 114 -0.14 8.85 4.31
N ASN A 115 -1.28 8.61 4.96
CA ASN A 115 -2.52 9.35 4.73
C ASN A 115 -2.65 10.47 5.77
N PHE A 116 -2.89 11.71 5.32
CA PHE A 116 -2.88 12.88 6.20
C PHE A 116 -3.98 13.87 5.84
N SER A 117 -4.59 14.48 6.86
CA SER A 117 -5.51 15.60 6.68
C SER A 117 -5.33 16.66 7.76
N LEU A 118 -5.49 17.93 7.39
CA LEU A 118 -5.53 19.05 8.32
C LEU A 118 -6.91 19.16 8.98
N PRO A 119 -6.99 19.54 10.26
CA PRO A 119 -8.26 19.73 10.95
C PRO A 119 -9.05 20.89 10.35
N MET A 120 -10.38 20.85 10.45
CA MET A 120 -11.23 21.95 9.93
C MET A 120 -10.89 23.31 10.56
N ALA A 121 -10.44 23.32 11.82
CA ALA A 121 -9.97 24.52 12.51
C ALA A 121 -8.82 25.24 11.76
N PHE A 122 -7.93 24.51 11.07
CA PHE A 122 -6.87 25.12 10.25
C PHE A 122 -7.46 25.96 9.11
N TRP A 123 -8.47 25.42 8.42
CA TRP A 123 -9.12 26.09 7.30
C TRP A 123 -9.98 27.26 7.78
N GLN A 124 -10.71 27.09 8.87
CA GLN A 124 -11.50 28.16 9.51
C GLN A 124 -10.61 29.34 9.91
N ALA A 125 -9.49 29.08 10.58
CA ALA A 125 -8.57 30.13 11.01
C ALA A 125 -7.97 30.91 9.82
N LYS A 126 -7.74 30.23 8.68
CA LYS A 126 -7.14 30.84 7.50
C LYS A 126 -8.15 31.57 6.61
N CYS A 127 -9.38 31.07 6.53
CA CYS A 127 -10.35 31.47 5.51
C CYS A 127 -11.63 32.11 6.05
N GLY A 128 -11.80 32.16 7.38
CA GLY A 128 -13.04 32.61 8.02
C GLY A 128 -14.13 31.54 7.90
N ASP A 129 -15.34 31.94 7.49
CA ASP A 129 -16.41 30.99 7.23
C ASP A 129 -16.06 30.06 6.06
N ILE A 130 -16.21 28.76 6.30
CA ILE A 130 -15.98 27.68 5.32
C ILE A 130 -17.26 26.89 5.05
N SER A 131 -18.42 27.46 5.32
CA SER A 131 -19.71 26.88 4.97
C SER A 131 -19.92 26.83 3.44
N GLY A 132 -20.68 25.84 2.98
CA GLY A 132 -21.09 25.73 1.57
C GLY A 132 -19.98 25.34 0.57
N ALA A 133 -20.24 25.61 -0.71
CA ALA A 133 -19.38 25.20 -1.82
C ALA A 133 -17.98 25.85 -1.80
N ASP A 134 -17.90 27.11 -1.37
CA ASP A 134 -16.65 27.88 -1.29
C ASP A 134 -15.65 27.26 -0.28
N GLY A 135 -16.12 26.73 0.84
CA GLY A 135 -15.27 26.04 1.81
C GLY A 135 -14.57 24.81 1.23
N LYS A 136 -15.29 23.99 0.46
CA LYS A 136 -14.74 22.81 -0.22
C LYS A 136 -13.68 23.18 -1.26
N GLU A 137 -13.92 24.23 -2.02
CA GLU A 137 -12.97 24.73 -3.02
C GLU A 137 -11.67 25.23 -2.37
N LYS A 138 -11.77 25.98 -1.27
CA LYS A 138 -10.61 26.46 -0.50
C LYS A 138 -9.76 25.32 0.06
N ILE A 139 -10.39 24.28 0.63
CA ILE A 139 -9.69 23.07 1.11
C ILE A 139 -8.99 22.36 -0.06
N SER A 140 -9.68 22.19 -1.18
CA SER A 140 -9.13 21.53 -2.38
C SER A 140 -7.93 22.30 -2.94
N ALA A 141 -8.05 23.62 -3.08
CA ALA A 141 -6.95 24.50 -3.50
C ALA A 141 -5.77 24.44 -2.52
N GLY A 142 -6.05 24.31 -1.22
CA GLY A 142 -5.08 24.09 -0.16
C GLY A 142 -4.30 22.79 -0.31
N TYR A 143 -4.97 21.65 -0.50
CA TYR A 143 -4.29 20.37 -0.73
C TYR A 143 -3.55 20.33 -2.06
N PHE A 144 -4.06 20.95 -3.14
CA PHE A 144 -3.28 21.11 -4.36
C PHE A 144 -2.01 21.96 -4.16
N ARG A 145 -2.03 22.94 -3.24
CA ARG A 145 -0.81 23.67 -2.84
C ARG A 145 0.17 22.76 -2.11
N VAL A 146 -0.31 21.88 -1.23
CA VAL A 146 0.52 20.85 -0.58
C VAL A 146 1.16 19.94 -1.63
N ILE A 147 0.38 19.41 -2.58
CA ILE A 147 0.88 18.56 -3.67
C ILE A 147 1.96 19.28 -4.47
N ARG A 148 1.75 20.53 -4.91
CA ARG A 148 2.77 21.28 -5.66
C ARG A 148 4.09 21.44 -4.88
N ASN A 149 4.01 21.66 -3.57
CA ASN A 149 5.21 21.75 -2.74
C ASN A 149 5.85 20.38 -2.48
N TYR A 150 5.05 19.32 -2.37
CA TYR A 150 5.54 17.94 -2.31
C TYR A 150 6.33 17.58 -3.57
N TYR A 151 5.86 17.95 -4.76
CA TYR A 151 6.63 17.74 -5.99
C TYR A 151 7.94 18.54 -6.04
N ARG A 152 7.98 19.74 -5.44
CA ARG A 152 9.19 20.60 -5.42
C ARG A 152 10.24 20.14 -4.41
N PHE A 153 9.81 19.64 -3.25
CA PHE A 153 10.70 19.43 -2.09
C PHE A 153 10.60 18.02 -1.49
N GLY A 154 9.68 17.19 -1.97
CA GLY A 154 9.42 15.85 -1.46
C GLY A 154 10.54 14.85 -1.71
N TRP A 155 11.55 15.20 -2.52
CA TRP A 155 12.79 14.42 -2.67
C TRP A 155 13.54 14.24 -1.34
N VAL A 156 13.27 15.07 -0.33
CA VAL A 156 13.83 14.90 1.02
C VAL A 156 13.39 13.57 1.66
N ILE A 157 12.22 13.04 1.27
CA ILE A 157 11.69 11.78 1.80
C ILE A 157 12.55 10.59 1.37
N PRO A 158 12.79 10.31 0.07
CA PRO A 158 13.70 9.23 -0.32
C PRO A 158 15.14 9.50 0.11
N TYR A 159 15.56 10.76 0.33
CA TYR A 159 16.89 11.05 0.88
C TYR A 159 17.04 10.58 2.34
N LEU A 160 16.05 10.86 3.20
CA LEU A 160 16.12 10.50 4.62
C LEU A 160 15.71 9.06 4.90
N PHE A 161 14.72 8.55 4.16
CA PHE A 161 14.04 7.29 4.46
C PHE A 161 14.11 6.27 3.32
N GLY A 162 14.81 6.58 2.23
CA GLY A 162 15.03 5.64 1.13
C GLY A 162 15.82 4.42 1.62
N ALA A 163 15.20 3.25 1.51
CA ALA A 163 15.76 1.98 2.02
C ALA A 163 15.86 0.89 0.94
N SER A 164 15.94 1.28 -0.33
CA SER A 164 16.03 0.37 -1.49
C SER A 164 17.25 0.65 -2.40
N PRO A 165 18.48 0.73 -1.86
CA PRO A 165 19.68 1.05 -2.67
C PRO A 165 20.17 -0.12 -3.52
N ALA A 166 19.66 -1.33 -3.30
CA ALA A 166 20.06 -2.55 -3.99
C ALA A 166 18.84 -3.25 -4.59
N ILE A 167 19.08 -3.98 -5.69
CA ILE A 167 18.07 -4.72 -6.43
C ILE A 167 18.62 -6.07 -6.88
N CYS A 168 17.77 -7.10 -6.95
CA CYS A 168 18.16 -8.39 -7.50
C CYS A 168 18.29 -8.30 -9.04
N SER A 169 19.19 -9.09 -9.62
CA SER A 169 19.37 -9.15 -11.08
C SER A 169 18.11 -9.57 -11.84
N SER A 170 17.17 -10.26 -11.18
CA SER A 170 15.85 -10.60 -11.73
C SER A 170 15.06 -9.36 -12.20
N PHE A 171 15.29 -8.19 -11.58
CA PHE A 171 14.64 -6.94 -11.99
C PHE A 171 15.38 -6.20 -13.10
N LEU A 172 16.61 -6.58 -13.42
CA LEU A 172 17.39 -5.93 -14.48
C LEU A 172 17.04 -6.45 -15.87
N GLN A 173 16.30 -7.56 -15.98
CA GLN A 173 15.86 -8.15 -17.26
C GLN A 173 17.01 -8.30 -18.27
N GLY A 174 18.18 -8.74 -17.79
CA GLY A 174 19.38 -8.92 -18.61
C GLY A 174 20.14 -7.65 -18.96
N LYS A 175 19.78 -6.48 -18.42
CA LYS A 175 20.56 -5.25 -18.58
C LYS A 175 21.85 -5.30 -17.74
N PRO A 176 22.98 -4.83 -18.28
CA PRO A 176 24.24 -4.77 -17.53
C PRO A 176 24.13 -3.84 -16.32
N THR A 177 24.84 -4.20 -15.25
CA THR A 177 25.02 -3.40 -14.02
C THR A 177 26.11 -2.36 -14.17
#